data_AF-A0A1Z9ESX6-F1
#
_entry.id   AF-A0A1Z9ESX6-F1
#
_cell.length_a   1.000
_cell.length_b   1.000
_cell.length_c   1.000
_cell.angle_alpha   90.00
_cell.angle_beta   90.00
_cell.angle_gamma   90.00
#
_symmetry.space_group_name_H-M   'P 1'
#
loop_
_entity.id
_entity.type
_entity.pdbx_description
1 polymer ?
#
loop_
_entity_poly.entity_id
_entity_poly.type
_entity_poly.pdbx_seq_one_letter_code
_entity_poly.pdbx_strand_id
1 'polypeptide(L)'
;MHALVIDDSKPVRSILTKVLTGLQFQCIEAQNGVEALDRLSHMPRPALITLNRHMPEMDGFELLGRIRRSQQYKNLPVVMISTDSTKASIEAAMRLGATDFVAKPFTPTELVARLNALGLIQKTNNTNESLSKTQRSSSFDSHTNQPVQNKAEKKPIRLLLVDDSAAIRGILSKTLRDIPGIKVIGTAADGEKALTFLEKEQVDIVLLDIEMPVMDGIETLRRIREKYSRLPVVMFSSLTERGAKATLESLVAGANDYVAKPTATDNDSIVARIESELVPKLRAVYRPPGTNKECGNHTASTKSPIQSRWTKKSQNISVIVIGVSTGGPSALAEILPHLTVADAPPIVVVQHMPKEFTGHLAERLSKMCKHRVSEASHGQALQPEHIYLAPGGSHLEIQKRGKAFILALHNGPPENSCRPSADVLFRSAAKIFHSDTLALVLTGMGNDGLQGSKMIASEGGVVIAQDEPSSVVWGMPGHVVRAGLADAVLSLDRVGPDIAMRIRRQQQ
;
A
#
# COMPACT_ATOMS: atom_id res chain seq x y z
N MET A 1 -11.28 9.45 30.88
CA MET A 1 -10.82 8.20 31.53
C MET A 1 -9.29 8.16 31.46
N HIS A 2 -8.59 7.56 32.42
CA HIS A 2 -7.12 7.45 32.32
C HIS A 2 -6.73 6.09 31.71
N ALA A 3 -5.67 6.05 30.91
CA ALA A 3 -5.06 4.82 30.42
C ALA A 3 -3.57 4.81 30.74
N LEU A 4 -3.03 3.66 31.12
CA LEU A 4 -1.59 3.47 31.32
C LEU A 4 -1.03 2.66 30.15
N VAL A 5 -0.08 3.25 29.42
CA VAL A 5 0.56 2.67 28.24
C VAL A 5 1.98 2.24 28.61
N ILE A 6 2.22 0.93 28.58
CA ILE A 6 3.47 0.34 29.06
C ILE A 6 4.14 -0.43 27.92
N ASP A 7 5.25 0.11 27.43
CA ASP A 7 6.03 -0.47 26.35
C ASP A 7 7.45 0.12 26.39
N ASP A 8 8.50 -0.68 26.18
CA ASP A 8 9.87 -0.20 26.11
C ASP A 8 10.15 0.62 24.82
N SER A 9 9.39 0.35 23.76
CA SER A 9 9.51 1.04 22.48
C SER A 9 8.75 2.38 22.45
N LYS A 10 9.51 3.49 22.42
CA LYS A 10 8.96 4.86 22.31
C LYS A 10 8.04 5.05 21.08
N PRO A 11 8.36 4.53 19.87
CA PRO A 11 7.45 4.57 18.73
C PRO A 11 6.10 3.89 19.02
N VAL A 12 6.11 2.72 19.66
CA VAL A 12 4.89 1.97 19.99
C VAL A 12 4.05 2.73 21.02
N ARG A 13 4.68 3.25 22.09
CA ARG A 13 3.99 4.11 23.05
C ARG A 13 3.32 5.31 22.37
N SER A 14 4.03 6.00 21.46
CA SER A 14 3.47 7.15 20.75
C SER A 14 2.24 6.80 19.91
N ILE A 15 2.25 5.64 19.24
CA ILE A 15 1.10 5.15 18.46
C ILE A 15 -0.08 4.84 19.39
N LEU A 16 0.15 4.07 20.46
CA LEU A 16 -0.88 3.69 21.43
C LEU A 16 -1.48 4.93 22.10
N THR A 17 -0.64 5.86 22.56
CA THR A 17 -1.05 7.14 23.14
C THR A 17 -1.92 7.93 22.18
N LYS A 18 -1.55 8.04 20.90
CA LYS A 18 -2.37 8.74 19.88
C LYS A 18 -3.74 8.09 19.68
N VAL A 19 -3.79 6.76 19.56
CA VAL A 19 -5.05 6.03 19.38
C VAL A 19 -5.97 6.19 20.59
N LEU A 20 -5.43 5.98 21.79
CA LEU A 20 -6.19 6.09 23.03
C LEU A 20 -6.63 7.53 23.34
N THR A 21 -5.81 8.53 23.01
CA THR A 21 -6.21 9.95 23.11
C THR A 21 -7.37 10.28 22.17
N GLY A 22 -7.35 9.73 20.94
CA GLY A 22 -8.47 9.82 20.00
C GLY A 22 -9.77 9.18 20.52
N LEU A 23 -9.65 8.24 21.46
CA LEU A 23 -10.76 7.61 22.18
C LEU A 23 -11.08 8.30 23.53
N GLN A 24 -10.61 9.53 23.74
CA GLN A 24 -10.84 10.34 24.94
C GLN A 24 -10.22 9.77 26.24
N PHE A 25 -9.17 8.94 26.12
CA PHE A 25 -8.33 8.57 27.26
C PHE A 25 -7.24 9.63 27.49
N GLN A 26 -6.97 9.93 28.76
CA GLN A 26 -5.78 10.63 29.21
C GLN A 26 -4.69 9.58 29.47
N CYS A 27 -3.71 9.52 28.57
CA CYS A 27 -2.68 8.50 28.59
C CYS A 27 -1.49 8.92 29.46
N ILE A 28 -1.04 7.99 30.30
CA ILE A 28 0.24 8.07 31.01
C ILE A 28 1.12 6.96 30.45
N GLU A 29 2.39 7.27 30.19
CA GLU A 29 3.35 6.32 29.62
C GLU A 29 4.31 5.79 30.69
N ALA A 30 4.71 4.53 30.53
CA ALA A 30 5.81 3.90 31.28
C ALA A 30 6.64 3.03 30.34
N GLN A 31 7.96 2.97 30.56
CA GLN A 31 8.90 2.27 29.68
C GLN A 31 9.20 0.84 30.13
N ASN A 32 8.90 0.50 31.39
CA ASN A 32 9.12 -0.82 31.97
C ASN A 32 8.14 -1.08 33.12
N GLY A 33 8.19 -2.28 33.70
CA GLY A 33 7.28 -2.66 34.78
C GLY A 33 7.51 -1.93 36.12
N VAL A 34 8.74 -1.49 36.40
CA VAL A 34 9.06 -0.75 37.63
C VAL A 34 8.46 0.66 37.57
N GLU A 35 8.70 1.37 36.47
CA GLU A 35 8.11 2.68 36.21
C GLU A 35 6.58 2.58 36.20
N ALA A 36 6.01 1.53 35.61
CA ALA A 36 4.56 1.35 35.60
C ALA A 36 3.95 1.25 37.01
N LEU A 37 4.60 0.55 37.94
CA LEU A 37 4.15 0.46 39.35
C LEU A 37 4.28 1.81 40.07
N ASP A 38 5.36 2.55 39.80
CA ASP A 38 5.53 3.91 40.32
C ASP A 38 4.43 4.84 39.80
N ARG A 39 4.13 4.82 38.49
CA ARG A 39 3.02 5.58 37.89
C ARG A 39 1.69 5.19 38.50
N LEU A 40 1.41 3.90 38.68
CA LEU A 40 0.17 3.40 39.30
C LEU A 40 -0.01 3.87 40.76
N SER A 41 1.07 4.24 41.45
CA SER A 41 1.02 4.75 42.82
C SER A 41 0.68 6.24 42.86
N HIS A 42 0.99 6.99 41.80
CA HIS A 42 0.83 8.46 41.73
C HIS A 42 -0.28 8.92 40.78
N MET A 43 -0.80 8.04 39.92
CA MET A 43 -1.84 8.40 38.95
C MET A 43 -3.26 8.15 39.48
N PRO A 44 -4.27 8.89 38.99
CA PRO A 44 -5.67 8.50 39.14
C PRO A 44 -5.91 7.11 38.56
N ARG A 45 -6.77 6.31 39.21
CA ARG A 45 -7.05 4.92 38.81
C ARG A 45 -7.31 4.82 37.30
N PRO A 46 -6.48 4.09 36.53
CA PRO A 46 -6.72 3.91 35.11
C PRO A 46 -8.00 3.10 34.87
N ALA A 47 -8.60 3.27 33.70
CA ALA A 47 -9.68 2.44 33.18
C ALA A 47 -9.16 1.32 32.26
N LEU A 48 -7.92 1.44 31.77
CA LEU A 48 -7.27 0.49 30.88
C LEU A 48 -5.75 0.51 31.09
N ILE A 49 -5.11 -0.66 31.01
CA ILE A 49 -3.67 -0.79 30.84
C ILE A 49 -3.38 -1.50 29.52
N THR A 50 -2.50 -0.94 28.70
CA THR A 50 -1.90 -1.65 27.57
C THR A 50 -0.48 -2.06 27.96
N LEU A 51 -0.14 -3.34 27.82
CA LEU A 51 1.08 -3.91 28.39
C LEU A 51 1.88 -4.71 27.38
N ASN A 52 3.12 -4.29 27.12
CA ASN A 52 4.09 -5.10 26.38
C ASN A 52 4.56 -6.28 27.22
N ARG A 53 4.79 -7.42 26.58
CA ARG A 53 5.32 -8.61 27.27
C ARG A 53 6.81 -8.49 27.55
N HIS A 54 7.61 -8.17 26.54
CA HIS A 54 9.07 -8.15 26.67
C HIS A 54 9.53 -6.73 26.96
N MET A 55 9.99 -6.48 28.17
CA MET A 55 10.47 -5.17 28.62
C MET A 55 11.68 -5.37 29.54
N PRO A 56 12.64 -4.42 29.60
CA PRO A 56 13.77 -4.48 30.51
C PRO A 56 13.34 -4.31 31.97
N GLU A 57 14.20 -4.71 32.91
CA GLU A 57 14.01 -4.66 34.38
C GLU A 57 12.90 -5.56 34.93
N MET A 58 11.66 -5.37 34.45
CA MET A 58 10.49 -6.17 34.82
C MET A 58 9.64 -6.41 33.58
N ASP A 59 9.43 -7.68 33.26
CA ASP A 59 8.65 -8.09 32.11
C ASP A 59 7.13 -7.93 32.35
N GLY A 60 6.35 -7.98 31.26
CA GLY A 60 4.91 -7.77 31.31
C GLY A 60 4.13 -8.88 32.02
N PHE A 61 4.63 -10.11 32.04
CA PHE A 61 3.96 -11.19 32.77
C PHE A 61 4.15 -11.05 34.27
N GLU A 62 5.36 -10.68 34.71
CA GLU A 62 5.64 -10.36 36.10
C GLU A 62 4.79 -9.17 36.55
N LEU A 63 4.74 -8.09 35.78
CA LEU A 63 3.92 -6.92 36.09
C LEU A 63 2.43 -7.29 36.16
N LEU A 64 1.90 -8.03 35.18
CA LEU A 64 0.50 -8.48 35.17
C LEU A 64 0.18 -9.30 36.43
N GLY A 65 1.08 -10.21 36.81
CA GLY A 65 0.95 -10.99 38.03
C GLY A 65 0.96 -10.15 39.32
N ARG A 66 1.69 -9.03 39.34
CA ARG A 66 1.67 -8.06 40.46
C ARG A 66 0.38 -7.23 40.47
N ILE A 67 -0.09 -6.78 39.31
CA ILE A 67 -1.37 -6.06 39.16
C ILE A 67 -2.54 -6.92 39.66
N ARG A 68 -2.56 -8.22 39.34
CA ARG A 68 -3.62 -9.14 39.76
C ARG A 68 -3.59 -9.49 41.25
N ARG A 69 -2.41 -9.42 41.90
CA ARG A 69 -2.28 -9.57 43.35
C ARG A 69 -2.68 -8.32 44.14
N SER A 70 -2.73 -7.15 43.49
CA SER A 70 -3.18 -5.91 44.14
C SER A 70 -4.70 -5.91 44.34
N GLN A 71 -5.15 -5.68 45.58
CA GLN A 71 -6.59 -5.54 45.88
C GLN A 71 -7.23 -4.36 45.13
N GLN A 72 -6.45 -3.33 44.81
CA GLN A 72 -6.92 -2.16 44.10
C GLN A 72 -7.09 -2.46 42.60
N TYR A 73 -6.15 -3.16 41.95
CA TYR A 73 -6.09 -3.28 40.49
C TYR A 73 -6.45 -4.65 39.93
N LYS A 74 -6.82 -5.63 40.78
CA LYS A 74 -7.14 -7.01 40.35
C LYS A 74 -8.14 -7.11 39.19
N ASN A 75 -9.16 -6.26 39.18
CA ASN A 75 -10.23 -6.29 38.16
C ASN A 75 -10.01 -5.30 37.00
N LEU A 76 -8.84 -4.67 36.93
CA LEU A 76 -8.58 -3.65 35.92
C LEU A 76 -8.36 -4.31 34.54
N PRO A 77 -8.99 -3.82 33.45
CA PRO A 77 -8.75 -4.31 32.10
C PRO A 77 -7.28 -4.15 31.70
N VAL A 78 -6.62 -5.27 31.37
CA VAL A 78 -5.24 -5.28 30.86
C VAL A 78 -5.24 -5.92 29.48
N VAL A 79 -4.86 -5.16 28.46
CA VAL A 79 -4.70 -5.65 27.10
C VAL A 79 -3.22 -5.86 26.83
N MET A 80 -2.83 -7.12 26.61
CA MET A 80 -1.45 -7.46 26.25
C MET A 80 -1.20 -7.08 24.81
N ILE A 81 -0.10 -6.37 24.54
CA ILE A 81 0.30 -5.98 23.17
C ILE A 81 1.73 -6.46 22.93
N SER A 82 1.89 -7.59 22.25
CA SER A 82 3.18 -8.31 22.17
C SER A 82 3.51 -8.76 20.75
N THR A 83 4.80 -8.84 20.42
CA THR A 83 5.31 -9.47 19.19
C THR A 83 5.21 -11.00 19.25
N ASP A 84 5.41 -11.61 20.42
CA ASP A 84 5.15 -13.04 20.63
C ASP A 84 3.65 -13.27 20.79
N SER A 85 3.03 -13.71 19.70
CA SER A 85 1.61 -14.08 19.58
C SER A 85 1.39 -15.59 19.46
N THR A 86 2.37 -16.40 19.86
CA THR A 86 2.21 -17.86 19.87
C THR A 86 1.04 -18.26 20.77
N LYS A 87 0.35 -19.35 20.41
CA LYS A 87 -0.81 -19.85 21.20
C LYS A 87 -0.45 -20.06 22.67
N ALA A 88 0.75 -20.58 22.95
CA ALA A 88 1.25 -20.77 24.31
C ALA A 88 1.37 -19.46 25.10
N SER A 89 1.85 -18.40 24.44
CA SER A 89 2.02 -17.08 25.05
C SER A 89 0.70 -16.35 25.27
N ILE A 90 -0.25 -16.48 24.32
CA ILE A 90 -1.61 -15.97 24.48
C ILE A 90 -2.31 -16.70 25.63
N GLU A 91 -2.26 -18.04 25.66
CA GLU A 91 -2.85 -18.83 26.74
C GLU A 91 -2.22 -18.50 28.10
N ALA A 92 -0.90 -18.31 28.16
CA ALA A 92 -0.21 -17.89 29.39
C ALA A 92 -0.68 -16.51 29.85
N ALA A 93 -0.80 -15.54 28.94
CA ALA A 93 -1.31 -14.21 29.23
C ALA A 93 -2.74 -14.25 29.78
N MET A 94 -3.63 -15.01 29.15
CA MET A 94 -5.02 -15.14 29.57
C MET A 94 -5.12 -15.86 30.93
N ARG A 95 -4.30 -16.90 31.18
CA ARG A 95 -4.23 -17.58 32.50
C ARG A 95 -3.73 -16.65 33.61
N LEU A 96 -2.81 -15.74 33.30
CA LEU A 96 -2.34 -14.70 34.22
C LEU A 96 -3.37 -13.57 34.43
N GLY A 97 -4.49 -13.60 33.72
CA GLY A 97 -5.60 -12.67 33.89
C GLY A 97 -5.56 -11.47 32.94
N ALA A 98 -4.87 -11.56 31.79
CA ALA A 98 -5.05 -10.58 30.73
C ALA A 98 -6.51 -10.59 30.24
N THR A 99 -7.03 -9.41 29.92
CA THR A 99 -8.41 -9.23 29.44
C THR A 99 -8.53 -9.51 27.96
N ASP A 100 -7.51 -9.13 27.18
CA ASP A 100 -7.41 -9.42 25.76
C ASP A 100 -5.94 -9.41 25.33
N PHE A 101 -5.67 -9.88 24.13
CA PHE A 101 -4.35 -9.94 23.53
C PHE A 101 -4.37 -9.38 22.10
N VAL A 102 -3.42 -8.49 21.81
CA VAL A 102 -3.21 -7.88 20.50
C VAL A 102 -1.79 -8.18 20.03
N ALA A 103 -1.66 -8.79 18.86
CA ALA A 103 -0.36 -9.09 18.26
C ALA A 103 0.23 -7.83 17.60
N LYS A 104 1.55 -7.63 17.72
CA LYS A 104 2.30 -6.64 16.92
C LYS A 104 2.78 -7.30 15.62
N PRO A 105 2.70 -6.62 14.46
CA PRO A 105 2.16 -5.27 14.26
C PRO A 105 0.62 -5.24 14.28
N PHE A 106 0.05 -4.21 14.91
CA PHE A 106 -1.41 -3.98 14.94
C PHE A 106 -1.78 -2.70 14.20
N THR A 107 -3.00 -2.65 13.67
CA THR A 107 -3.55 -1.42 13.09
C THR A 107 -4.32 -0.62 14.15
N PRO A 108 -4.39 0.72 14.06
CA PRO A 108 -5.23 1.54 14.94
C PRO A 108 -6.70 1.06 14.98
N THR A 109 -7.24 0.64 13.84
CA THR A 109 -8.62 0.13 13.72
C THR A 109 -8.83 -1.19 14.45
N GLU A 110 -7.83 -2.09 14.44
CA GLU A 110 -7.91 -3.35 15.16
C GLU A 110 -7.92 -3.13 16.68
N LEU A 111 -7.03 -2.27 17.19
CA LEU A 111 -7.01 -1.92 18.60
C LEU A 111 -8.34 -1.28 19.05
N VAL A 112 -8.88 -0.36 18.26
CA VAL A 112 -10.19 0.27 18.54
C VAL A 112 -11.32 -0.79 18.54
N ALA A 113 -11.32 -1.73 17.60
CA ALA A 113 -12.33 -2.79 17.55
C ALA A 113 -12.27 -3.70 18.80
N ARG A 114 -11.06 -4.04 19.26
CA ARG A 114 -10.84 -4.83 20.49
C ARG A 114 -11.32 -4.08 21.73
N LEU A 115 -10.96 -2.79 21.87
CA LEU A 115 -11.40 -1.96 22.99
C LEU A 115 -12.93 -1.74 22.99
N ASN A 116 -13.56 -1.63 21.81
CA ASN A 116 -15.02 -1.59 21.67
C ASN A 116 -15.66 -2.91 22.13
N ALA A 117 -15.08 -4.05 21.76
CA ALA A 117 -15.57 -5.37 22.18
C ALA A 117 -15.48 -5.55 23.71
N LEU A 118 -14.50 -4.91 24.36
CA LEU A 118 -14.36 -4.87 25.81
C LEU A 118 -15.34 -3.90 26.51
N GLY A 119 -16.18 -3.18 25.75
CA GLY A 119 -17.15 -2.24 26.31
C GLY A 119 -16.54 -0.98 26.93
N LEU A 120 -15.27 -0.67 26.61
CA LEU A 120 -14.52 0.44 27.22
C LEU A 120 -14.79 1.79 26.53
N ILE A 121 -15.60 1.82 25.48
CA ILE A 121 -15.94 3.01 24.69
C ILE A 121 -17.46 3.16 24.71
N GLN A 122 -17.96 4.29 25.23
CA GLN A 122 -19.39 4.60 25.19
C GLN A 122 -19.80 4.99 23.77
N LYS A 123 -20.90 4.41 23.27
CA LYS A 123 -21.54 4.80 22.01
C LYS A 123 -21.93 6.28 22.07
N THR A 124 -21.22 7.14 21.36
CA THR A 124 -21.68 8.49 21.02
C THR A 124 -22.82 8.38 20.01
N ASN A 125 -24.05 8.23 20.51
CA ASN A 125 -25.26 8.53 19.77
C ASN A 125 -25.50 10.05 19.83
N ASN A 126 -25.15 10.76 18.77
CA ASN A 126 -25.67 12.07 18.33
C ASN A 126 -24.84 12.41 17.06
N THR A 127 -25.40 12.63 15.88
CA THR A 127 -26.59 13.40 15.50
C THR A 127 -26.88 13.02 14.04
N ASN A 128 -28.07 12.49 13.75
CA ASN A 128 -28.79 12.58 12.46
C ASN A 128 -30.08 11.74 12.51
N GLU A 129 -30.94 12.02 13.50
CA GLU A 129 -32.32 11.53 13.50
C GLU A 129 -33.25 12.66 13.93
N SER A 130 -33.44 13.61 13.03
CA SER A 130 -34.63 14.46 13.05
C SER A 130 -34.86 14.91 11.62
N LEU A 131 -35.64 14.13 10.88
CA LEU A 131 -36.39 14.47 9.66
C LEU A 131 -37.01 13.17 9.10
N SER A 132 -37.95 12.58 9.84
CA SER A 132 -38.99 11.67 9.29
C SER A 132 -39.90 11.17 10.41
N LYS A 133 -40.68 12.07 11.01
CA LYS A 133 -41.94 11.70 11.66
C LYS A 133 -43.10 12.33 10.90
N THR A 134 -43.55 11.64 9.88
CA THR A 134 -44.92 11.77 9.38
C THR A 134 -45.36 10.41 8.86
N GLN A 135 -46.60 10.04 9.20
CA GLN A 135 -47.34 8.81 8.87
C GLN A 135 -47.17 7.68 9.91
N ARG A 136 -48.08 7.59 10.89
CA ARG A 136 -49.46 7.01 10.84
C ARG A 136 -49.46 5.50 10.61
N SER A 137 -49.54 4.78 11.73
CA SER A 137 -50.50 3.71 12.05
C SER A 137 -51.30 3.06 10.90
N SER A 138 -51.14 1.74 10.74
CA SER A 138 -52.17 0.67 10.62
C SER A 138 -51.50 -0.55 9.96
N SER A 139 -51.09 -1.58 10.70
CA SER A 139 -51.84 -2.79 11.12
C SER A 139 -52.16 -3.78 9.98
N PHE A 140 -51.68 -5.01 10.18
CA PHE A 140 -51.93 -6.30 9.49
C PHE A 140 -51.16 -6.59 8.19
N ASP A 141 -50.15 -7.47 8.27
CA ASP A 141 -50.32 -8.86 7.83
C ASP A 141 -49.15 -9.76 8.26
N SER A 142 -49.51 -10.94 8.73
CA SER A 142 -48.64 -12.00 9.18
C SER A 142 -48.07 -12.78 7.98
N HIS A 143 -46.80 -12.56 7.66
CA HIS A 143 -46.02 -13.57 6.94
C HIS A 143 -44.60 -13.63 7.50
N THR A 144 -44.29 -14.83 8.00
CA THR A 144 -42.96 -15.42 8.16
C THR A 144 -41.91 -14.79 7.26
N ASN A 145 -40.91 -14.14 7.87
CA ASN A 145 -39.63 -13.91 7.21
C ASN A 145 -38.51 -14.00 8.24
N GLN A 146 -37.76 -15.09 8.14
CA GLN A 146 -36.41 -15.21 8.70
C GLN A 146 -35.58 -14.01 8.20
N PRO A 147 -34.70 -13.42 9.00
CA PRO A 147 -33.80 -12.41 8.50
C PRO A 147 -32.79 -13.08 7.56
N VAL A 148 -33.01 -12.92 6.25
CA VAL A 148 -32.03 -13.25 5.22
C VAL A 148 -30.83 -12.34 5.45
N GLN A 149 -29.84 -12.88 6.16
CA GLN A 149 -28.50 -12.35 6.26
C GLN A 149 -27.84 -12.44 4.88
N ASN A 150 -28.03 -11.43 4.03
CA ASN A 150 -27.22 -11.29 2.83
C ASN A 150 -25.97 -10.45 3.16
N LYS A 151 -25.10 -10.98 4.03
CA LYS A 151 -23.68 -10.65 3.99
C LYS A 151 -23.12 -11.51 2.87
N ALA A 152 -22.87 -10.94 1.70
CA ALA A 152 -22.17 -11.64 0.63
C ALA A 152 -20.83 -12.15 1.18
N GLU A 153 -20.74 -13.45 1.46
CA GLU A 153 -19.49 -14.10 1.83
C GLU A 153 -18.51 -13.91 0.68
N LYS A 154 -17.49 -13.07 0.89
CA LYS A 154 -16.41 -12.88 -0.09
C LYS A 154 -15.75 -14.24 -0.33
N LYS A 155 -15.93 -14.80 -1.53
CA LYS A 155 -15.25 -16.04 -1.94
C LYS A 155 -13.74 -15.86 -1.75
N PRO A 156 -13.03 -16.88 -1.23
CA PRO A 156 -11.60 -16.79 -1.02
C PRO A 156 -10.87 -16.76 -2.37
N ILE A 157 -9.81 -15.95 -2.45
CA ILE A 157 -8.91 -15.83 -3.60
C ILE A 157 -8.22 -17.19 -3.83
N ARG A 158 -8.42 -17.77 -5.02
CA ARG A 158 -7.84 -19.06 -5.41
C ARG A 158 -6.41 -18.89 -5.94
N LEU A 159 -5.42 -19.16 -5.10
CA LEU A 159 -4.00 -18.97 -5.41
C LEU A 159 -3.32 -20.27 -5.87
N LEU A 160 -2.56 -20.19 -6.96
CA LEU A 160 -1.60 -21.23 -7.39
C LEU A 160 -0.17 -20.80 -6.99
N LEU A 161 0.55 -21.67 -6.29
CA LEU A 161 1.97 -21.46 -5.96
C LEU A 161 2.84 -22.25 -6.92
N VAL A 162 3.77 -21.58 -7.61
CA VAL A 162 4.70 -22.20 -8.55
C VAL A 162 6.12 -21.84 -8.14
N ASP A 163 6.87 -22.83 -7.67
CA ASP A 163 8.24 -22.68 -7.18
C ASP A 163 8.92 -24.05 -7.24
N ASP A 164 10.19 -24.15 -7.57
CA ASP A 164 10.89 -25.44 -7.67
C ASP A 164 11.20 -26.05 -6.28
N SER A 165 11.36 -25.21 -5.26
CA SER A 165 11.69 -25.58 -3.89
C SER A 165 10.47 -26.09 -3.13
N ALA A 166 10.48 -27.39 -2.81
CA ALA A 166 9.45 -28.02 -1.98
C ALA A 166 9.33 -27.37 -0.59
N ALA A 167 10.44 -26.88 -0.03
CA ALA A 167 10.46 -26.19 1.25
C ALA A 167 9.70 -24.87 1.19
N ILE A 168 9.95 -24.04 0.17
CA ILE A 168 9.26 -22.75 -0.04
C ILE A 168 7.77 -22.97 -0.28
N ARG A 169 7.41 -23.93 -1.14
CA ARG A 169 5.99 -24.30 -1.35
C ARG A 169 5.31 -24.72 -0.05
N GLY A 170 6.00 -25.48 0.80
CA GLY A 170 5.50 -25.91 2.10
C GLY A 170 5.27 -24.75 3.07
N ILE A 171 6.26 -23.84 3.20
CA ILE A 171 6.17 -22.66 4.06
C ILE A 171 5.03 -21.75 3.59
N LEU A 172 5.00 -21.37 2.30
CA LEU A 172 3.96 -20.51 1.74
C LEU A 172 2.56 -21.13 1.88
N SER A 173 2.42 -22.43 1.62
CA SER A 173 1.14 -23.13 1.77
C SER A 173 0.65 -23.15 3.20
N LYS A 174 1.56 -23.24 4.19
CA LYS A 174 1.22 -23.20 5.60
C LYS A 174 0.82 -21.79 6.03
N THR A 175 1.65 -20.79 5.71
CA THR A 175 1.41 -19.38 6.07
C THR A 175 0.11 -18.86 5.45
N LEU A 176 -0.12 -19.12 4.17
CA LEU A 176 -1.30 -18.60 3.46
C LEU A 176 -2.60 -19.32 3.84
N ARG A 177 -2.52 -20.50 4.49
CA ARG A 177 -3.70 -21.22 5.00
C ARG A 177 -4.36 -20.48 6.15
N ASP A 178 -3.55 -19.85 7.00
CA ASP A 178 -4.03 -19.17 8.20
C ASP A 178 -4.59 -17.76 7.91
N ILE A 179 -4.41 -17.27 6.68
CA ILE A 179 -4.84 -15.93 6.25
C ILE A 179 -6.28 -15.95 5.71
N PRO A 180 -7.22 -15.22 6.33
CA PRO A 180 -8.60 -15.15 5.84
C PRO A 180 -8.71 -14.58 4.42
N GLY A 181 -9.50 -15.24 3.59
CA GLY A 181 -9.83 -14.80 2.24
C GLY A 181 -8.83 -15.19 1.15
N ILE A 182 -7.80 -15.98 1.46
CA ILE A 182 -6.90 -16.59 0.48
C ILE A 182 -6.97 -18.10 0.64
N LYS A 183 -7.06 -18.83 -0.48
CA LYS A 183 -7.03 -20.30 -0.52
C LYS A 183 -6.00 -20.76 -1.53
N VAL A 184 -4.97 -21.43 -1.07
CA VAL A 184 -4.03 -22.14 -1.96
C VAL A 184 -4.76 -23.36 -2.53
N ILE A 185 -5.03 -23.35 -3.83
CA ILE A 185 -5.76 -24.42 -4.52
C ILE A 185 -4.84 -25.47 -5.12
N GLY A 186 -3.57 -25.13 -5.32
CA GLY A 186 -2.57 -26.04 -5.86
C GLY A 186 -1.17 -25.51 -5.74
N THR A 187 -0.21 -26.41 -5.91
CA THR A 187 1.21 -26.09 -5.99
C THR A 187 1.83 -26.80 -7.19
N ALA A 188 2.67 -26.11 -7.96
CA ALA A 188 3.41 -26.69 -9.08
C ALA A 188 4.92 -26.51 -8.86
N ALA A 189 5.70 -27.47 -9.35
CA ALA A 189 7.16 -27.49 -9.18
C ALA A 189 7.93 -26.88 -10.38
N ASP A 190 7.23 -26.59 -11.47
CA ASP A 190 7.79 -26.08 -12.72
C ASP A 190 6.66 -25.45 -13.57
N GLY A 191 7.05 -24.75 -14.64
CA GLY A 191 6.13 -24.07 -15.55
C GLY A 191 5.16 -24.97 -16.30
N GLU A 192 5.58 -26.17 -16.72
CA GLU A 192 4.72 -27.10 -17.47
C GLU A 192 3.58 -27.64 -16.59
N LYS A 193 3.91 -28.02 -15.36
CA LYS A 193 2.89 -28.43 -14.37
C LYS A 193 1.97 -27.28 -14.01
N ALA A 194 2.47 -26.05 -13.93
CA ALA A 194 1.63 -24.88 -13.68
C ALA A 194 0.62 -24.66 -14.80
N LEU A 195 1.04 -24.71 -16.07
CA LEU A 195 0.16 -24.57 -17.22
C LEU A 195 -0.89 -25.70 -17.27
N THR A 196 -0.48 -26.94 -17.02
CA THR A 196 -1.40 -28.09 -16.95
C THR A 196 -2.44 -27.92 -15.83
N PHE A 197 -2.04 -27.34 -14.70
CA PHE A 197 -2.95 -27.07 -13.59
C PHE A 197 -3.96 -25.95 -13.94
N LEU A 198 -3.49 -24.88 -14.59
CA LEU A 198 -4.34 -23.76 -15.04
C LEU A 198 -5.42 -24.20 -16.04
N GLU A 199 -5.21 -25.28 -16.78
CA GLU A 199 -6.21 -25.84 -17.70
C GLU A 199 -7.33 -26.62 -17.00
N LYS A 200 -7.04 -27.19 -15.83
CA LYS A 200 -7.97 -28.06 -15.10
C LYS A 200 -8.74 -27.31 -14.01
N GLU A 201 -8.10 -26.32 -13.40
CA GLU A 201 -8.61 -25.62 -12.23
C GLU A 201 -8.72 -24.12 -12.50
N GLN A 202 -9.77 -23.50 -11.95
CA GLN A 202 -9.87 -22.04 -11.98
C GLN A 202 -8.90 -21.43 -10.97
N VAL A 203 -8.01 -20.58 -11.44
CA VAL A 203 -7.03 -19.89 -10.61
C VAL A 203 -7.29 -18.38 -10.69
N ASP A 204 -7.31 -17.72 -9.54
CA ASP A 204 -7.51 -16.28 -9.45
C ASP A 204 -6.19 -15.50 -9.46
N ILE A 205 -5.12 -16.07 -8.90
CA ILE A 205 -3.77 -15.47 -8.89
C ILE A 205 -2.72 -16.59 -8.99
N VAL A 206 -1.62 -16.31 -9.68
CA VAL A 206 -0.42 -17.15 -9.68
C VAL A 206 0.71 -16.42 -8.96
N LEU A 207 1.31 -17.08 -7.96
CA LEU A 207 2.63 -16.69 -7.43
C LEU A 207 3.67 -17.54 -8.14
N LEU A 208 4.57 -16.90 -8.89
CA LEU A 208 5.46 -17.57 -9.84
C LEU A 208 6.93 -17.28 -9.54
N ASP A 209 7.68 -18.32 -9.22
CA ASP A 209 9.13 -18.25 -9.17
C ASP A 209 9.74 -18.04 -10.57
N ILE A 210 10.90 -17.39 -10.61
CA ILE A 210 11.65 -17.14 -11.83
C ILE A 210 12.53 -18.33 -12.18
N GLU A 211 13.30 -18.82 -11.22
CA GLU A 211 14.36 -19.80 -11.46
C GLU A 211 13.84 -21.22 -11.22
N MET A 212 13.30 -21.84 -12.27
CA MET A 212 12.74 -23.19 -12.19
C MET A 212 13.28 -24.09 -13.30
N PRO A 213 13.42 -25.41 -13.05
CA PRO A 213 13.85 -26.37 -14.05
C PRO A 213 12.74 -26.62 -15.09
N VAL A 214 13.12 -27.22 -16.24
CA VAL A 214 12.25 -27.57 -17.38
C VAL A 214 11.70 -26.35 -18.12
N MET A 215 10.94 -25.50 -17.42
CA MET A 215 10.40 -24.25 -17.93
C MET A 215 10.52 -23.18 -16.84
N ASP A 216 11.30 -22.15 -17.14
CA ASP A 216 11.51 -21.03 -16.23
C ASP A 216 10.26 -20.16 -16.07
N GLY A 217 10.28 -19.28 -15.06
CA GLY A 217 9.14 -18.42 -14.75
C GLY A 217 8.84 -17.37 -15.82
N ILE A 218 9.82 -16.93 -16.61
CA ILE A 218 9.62 -15.91 -17.64
C ILE A 218 8.88 -16.52 -18.83
N GLU A 219 9.32 -17.68 -19.31
CA GLU A 219 8.64 -18.42 -20.37
C GLU A 219 7.26 -18.90 -19.92
N THR A 220 7.13 -19.33 -18.66
CA THR A 220 5.83 -19.65 -18.06
C THR A 220 4.89 -18.45 -18.09
N LEU A 221 5.35 -17.28 -17.65
CA LEU A 221 4.58 -16.03 -17.69
C LEU A 221 4.15 -15.68 -19.12
N ARG A 222 5.06 -15.81 -20.10
CA ARG A 222 4.76 -15.53 -21.52
C ARG A 222 3.61 -16.40 -22.02
N ARG A 223 3.65 -17.71 -21.75
CA ARG A 223 2.58 -18.66 -22.11
C ARG A 223 1.28 -18.39 -21.36
N ILE A 224 1.36 -18.02 -20.08
CA ILE A 224 0.19 -17.58 -19.32
C ILE A 224 -0.43 -16.34 -19.97
N ARG A 225 0.35 -15.37 -20.42
CA ARG A 225 -0.17 -14.14 -21.05
C ARG A 225 -0.83 -14.39 -22.41
N GLU A 226 -0.34 -15.37 -23.18
CA GLU A 226 -0.95 -15.78 -24.44
C GLU A 226 -2.37 -16.38 -24.25
N LYS A 227 -2.54 -17.24 -23.24
CA LYS A 227 -3.81 -17.96 -23.01
C LYS A 227 -4.74 -17.28 -22.00
N TYR A 228 -4.16 -16.59 -21.02
CA TYR A 228 -4.83 -15.97 -19.88
C TYR A 228 -4.34 -14.53 -19.67
N SER A 229 -4.61 -13.67 -20.65
CA SER A 229 -4.13 -12.28 -20.70
C SER A 229 -4.45 -11.42 -19.47
N ARG A 230 -5.50 -11.77 -18.72
CA ARG A 230 -5.96 -11.03 -17.53
C ARG A 230 -5.62 -11.70 -16.20
N LEU A 231 -5.05 -12.90 -16.19
CA LEU A 231 -4.75 -13.63 -14.96
C LEU A 231 -3.65 -12.90 -14.18
N PRO A 232 -3.90 -12.44 -12.93
CA PRO A 232 -2.87 -11.90 -12.06
C PRO A 232 -1.68 -12.85 -11.88
N VAL A 233 -0.48 -12.37 -12.20
CA VAL A 233 0.78 -13.07 -11.91
C VAL A 233 1.67 -12.17 -11.08
N VAL A 234 2.04 -12.64 -9.89
CA VAL A 234 3.00 -11.99 -9.01
C VAL A 234 4.27 -12.83 -9.01
N MET A 235 5.40 -12.21 -9.32
CA MET A 235 6.68 -12.89 -9.39
C MET A 235 7.25 -13.07 -7.98
N PHE A 236 7.88 -14.20 -7.71
CA PHE A 236 8.53 -14.49 -6.42
C PHE A 236 10.02 -14.72 -6.64
N SER A 237 10.84 -13.68 -6.41
CA SER A 237 12.23 -13.66 -6.89
C SER A 237 13.26 -13.43 -5.80
N SER A 238 14.45 -14.00 -5.96
CA SER A 238 15.56 -13.77 -5.02
C SER A 238 16.10 -12.33 -5.12
N LEU A 239 16.57 -11.74 -4.01
CA LEU A 239 17.27 -10.44 -4.00
C LEU A 239 18.73 -10.57 -4.49
N THR A 240 18.94 -11.18 -5.65
CA THR A 240 20.26 -11.21 -6.30
C THR A 240 20.25 -10.25 -7.50
N GLU A 241 21.42 -9.78 -7.96
CA GLU A 241 21.48 -8.93 -9.17
C GLU A 241 20.89 -9.63 -10.40
N ARG A 242 21.19 -10.93 -10.56
CA ARG A 242 20.62 -11.76 -11.64
C ARG A 242 19.09 -11.87 -11.50
N GLY A 243 18.61 -12.12 -10.27
CA GLY A 243 17.19 -12.16 -9.95
C GLY A 243 16.50 -10.82 -10.18
N ALA A 244 17.14 -9.69 -9.89
CA ALA A 244 16.59 -8.36 -10.08
C ALA A 244 16.37 -8.04 -11.57
N LYS A 245 17.36 -8.35 -12.42
CA LYS A 245 17.23 -8.21 -13.87
C LYS A 245 16.10 -9.09 -14.44
N ALA A 246 16.06 -10.36 -14.04
CA ALA A 246 15.03 -11.30 -14.49
C ALA A 246 13.62 -10.88 -14.02
N THR A 247 13.51 -10.39 -12.78
CA THR A 247 12.25 -9.85 -12.25
C THR A 247 11.78 -8.66 -13.07
N LEU A 248 12.68 -7.74 -13.40
CA LEU A 248 12.32 -6.59 -14.22
C LEU A 248 11.86 -7.02 -15.62
N GLU A 249 12.55 -7.97 -16.25
CA GLU A 249 12.14 -8.53 -17.54
C GLU A 249 10.73 -9.15 -17.45
N SER A 250 10.43 -9.86 -16.37
CA SER A 250 9.08 -10.42 -16.15
C SER A 250 8.00 -9.35 -15.92
N LEU A 251 8.30 -8.25 -15.21
CA LEU A 251 7.35 -7.14 -15.01
C LEU A 251 7.02 -6.45 -16.33
N VAL A 252 8.01 -6.25 -17.19
CA VAL A 252 7.80 -5.68 -18.54
C VAL A 252 7.07 -6.68 -19.46
N ALA A 253 7.33 -7.98 -19.32
CA ALA A 253 6.59 -9.04 -20.02
C ALA A 253 5.14 -9.20 -19.54
N GLY A 254 4.71 -8.42 -18.55
CA GLY A 254 3.33 -8.31 -18.12
C GLY A 254 3.02 -8.92 -16.76
N ALA A 255 4.02 -9.27 -15.93
CA ALA A 255 3.76 -9.58 -14.52
C ALA A 255 3.20 -8.34 -13.79
N ASN A 256 2.28 -8.56 -12.87
CA ASN A 256 1.54 -7.48 -12.21
C ASN A 256 2.33 -6.84 -11.07
N ASP A 257 3.10 -7.65 -10.35
CA ASP A 257 4.01 -7.21 -9.29
C ASP A 257 5.06 -8.29 -9.03
N TYR A 258 5.97 -8.02 -8.10
CA TYR A 258 6.92 -8.99 -7.57
C TYR A 258 6.97 -8.92 -6.04
N VAL A 259 7.40 -10.02 -5.44
CA VAL A 259 7.73 -10.17 -4.03
C VAL A 259 9.08 -10.82 -3.92
N ALA A 260 9.93 -10.28 -3.05
CA ALA A 260 11.26 -10.81 -2.88
C ALA A 260 11.26 -12.01 -1.93
N LYS A 261 11.93 -13.10 -2.30
CA LYS A 261 12.09 -14.28 -1.46
C LYS A 261 12.82 -13.88 -0.16
N PRO A 262 12.33 -14.31 1.00
CA PRO A 262 13.01 -14.00 2.25
C PRO A 262 14.31 -14.80 2.31
N THR A 263 15.39 -14.11 2.67
CA THR A 263 16.75 -14.66 2.79
C THR A 263 17.10 -15.11 4.21
N ALA A 264 16.19 -14.89 5.17
CA ALA A 264 16.42 -15.17 6.58
C ALA A 264 16.26 -16.67 6.88
N THR A 265 17.12 -17.20 7.75
CA THR A 265 17.13 -18.60 8.17
C THR A 265 16.02 -18.93 9.17
N ASP A 266 15.41 -17.91 9.78
CA ASP A 266 14.38 -18.06 10.82
C ASP A 266 12.97 -18.09 10.22
N ASN A 267 12.29 -19.22 10.38
CA ASN A 267 10.94 -19.46 9.84
C ASN A 267 9.91 -18.40 10.26
N ASP A 268 9.98 -17.85 11.48
CA ASP A 268 9.02 -16.85 11.96
C ASP A 268 9.21 -15.48 11.29
N SER A 269 10.45 -15.12 10.95
CA SER A 269 10.76 -13.88 10.23
C SER A 269 10.30 -13.94 8.76
N ILE A 270 10.36 -15.13 8.16
CA ILE A 270 9.84 -15.42 6.82
C ILE A 270 8.32 -15.21 6.80
N VAL A 271 7.61 -15.77 7.79
CA VAL A 271 6.15 -15.67 7.91
C VAL A 271 5.71 -14.20 8.04
N ALA A 272 6.31 -13.44 8.95
CA ALA A 272 5.96 -12.03 9.17
C ALA A 272 6.18 -11.16 7.92
N ARG A 273 7.21 -11.45 7.12
CA ARG A 273 7.51 -10.73 5.89
C ARG A 273 6.57 -11.11 4.75
N ILE A 274 6.18 -12.39 4.65
CA ILE A 274 5.12 -12.84 3.74
C ILE A 274 3.80 -12.14 4.09
N GLU A 275 3.43 -12.05 5.37
CA GLU A 275 2.18 -11.40 5.77
C GLU A 275 2.18 -9.89 5.51
N SER A 276 3.30 -9.21 5.75
CA SER A 276 3.40 -7.76 5.58
C SER A 276 3.67 -7.30 4.14
N GLU A 277 4.32 -8.12 3.30
CA GLU A 277 4.64 -7.76 1.90
C GLU A 277 3.78 -8.49 0.87
N LEU A 278 3.61 -9.82 0.98
CA LEU A 278 2.93 -10.63 -0.04
C LEU A 278 1.41 -10.45 0.02
N VAL A 279 0.80 -10.51 1.20
CA VAL A 279 -0.66 -10.46 1.34
C VAL A 279 -1.26 -9.14 0.81
N PRO A 280 -0.70 -7.96 1.13
CA PRO A 280 -1.22 -6.70 0.59
C PRO A 280 -1.11 -6.65 -0.94
N LYS A 281 0.00 -7.12 -1.52
CA LYS A 281 0.19 -7.18 -2.97
C LYS A 281 -0.79 -8.13 -3.65
N LEU A 282 -0.98 -9.34 -3.12
CA LEU A 282 -1.97 -10.30 -3.65
C LEU A 282 -3.39 -9.71 -3.62
N ARG A 283 -3.77 -9.08 -2.52
CA ARG A 283 -5.09 -8.43 -2.39
C ARG A 283 -5.24 -7.21 -3.30
N ALA A 284 -4.16 -6.47 -3.54
CA ALA A 284 -4.17 -5.29 -4.40
C ALA A 284 -4.34 -5.66 -5.89
N VAL A 285 -3.70 -6.74 -6.34
CA VAL A 285 -3.78 -7.21 -7.73
C VAL A 285 -5.10 -7.97 -7.97
N TYR A 286 -5.67 -8.61 -6.96
CA TYR A 286 -6.95 -9.32 -7.10
C TYR A 286 -8.13 -8.36 -7.33
N ARG A 287 -8.83 -8.55 -8.45
CA ARG A 287 -10.13 -7.93 -8.72
C ARG A 287 -11.22 -9.00 -8.70
N PRO A 288 -12.22 -8.94 -7.79
CA PRO A 288 -13.30 -9.90 -7.78
C PRO A 288 -14.07 -9.89 -9.12
N PRO A 289 -14.37 -11.06 -9.70
CA PRO A 289 -15.26 -11.14 -10.86
C PRO A 289 -16.63 -10.54 -10.52
N GLY A 290 -17.00 -9.44 -11.18
CA GLY A 290 -18.29 -8.76 -10.96
C GLY A 290 -18.22 -7.31 -10.51
N THR A 291 -17.05 -6.78 -10.15
CA THR A 291 -16.90 -5.33 -9.86
C THR A 291 -17.06 -4.45 -11.10
N ASN A 292 -17.12 -5.03 -12.30
CA ASN A 292 -17.51 -4.32 -13.52
C ASN A 292 -19.03 -4.08 -13.65
N LYS A 293 -19.87 -4.52 -12.70
CA LYS A 293 -21.34 -4.46 -12.83
C LYS A 293 -22.08 -3.41 -11.99
N GLU A 294 -21.40 -2.57 -11.21
CA GLU A 294 -22.04 -1.43 -10.52
C GLU A 294 -21.33 -0.08 -10.72
N CYS A 295 -20.68 0.10 -11.88
CA CYS A 295 -20.43 1.43 -12.46
C CYS A 295 -20.98 1.53 -13.89
N GLY A 296 -22.01 0.73 -14.21
CA GLY A 296 -22.88 0.98 -15.35
C GLY A 296 -23.82 2.15 -15.04
N ASN A 297 -23.31 3.37 -15.23
CA ASN A 297 -23.97 4.70 -15.30
C ASN A 297 -23.15 5.85 -14.69
N HIS A 298 -21.84 5.64 -14.49
CA HIS A 298 -20.90 6.72 -14.77
C HIS A 298 -20.37 6.56 -16.19
N THR A 299 -21.29 6.49 -17.16
CA THR A 299 -21.04 7.19 -18.41
C THR A 299 -20.57 8.58 -18.00
N ALA A 300 -19.31 8.88 -18.31
CA ALA A 300 -18.83 10.24 -18.42
C ALA A 300 -19.97 11.03 -19.07
N SER A 301 -20.65 11.84 -18.27
CA SER A 301 -21.66 12.78 -18.75
C SER A 301 -20.89 13.77 -19.59
N THR A 302 -20.76 13.45 -20.87
CA THR A 302 -20.54 14.40 -21.93
C THR A 302 -21.67 15.42 -21.82
N LYS A 303 -21.29 16.61 -21.33
CA LYS A 303 -22.09 17.83 -21.11
C LYS A 303 -22.65 18.01 -19.69
N SER A 304 -21.81 18.55 -18.82
CA SER A 304 -22.04 19.90 -18.27
C SER A 304 -20.68 20.48 -17.84
N PRO A 305 -20.42 21.77 -18.10
CA PRO A 305 -19.12 22.36 -17.81
C PRO A 305 -18.95 22.39 -16.29
N ILE A 306 -17.94 21.69 -15.78
CA ILE A 306 -17.36 22.07 -14.49
C ILE A 306 -16.81 23.48 -14.73
N GLN A 307 -17.63 24.48 -14.43
CA GLN A 307 -17.24 25.86 -14.52
C GLN A 307 -15.98 26.04 -13.69
N SER A 308 -14.96 26.55 -14.39
CA SER A 308 -13.63 26.87 -13.91
C SER A 308 -13.64 27.50 -12.51
N ARG A 309 -13.02 26.83 -11.54
CA ARG A 309 -12.51 27.49 -10.32
C ARG A 309 -11.03 27.27 -10.11
N TRP A 310 -10.30 27.00 -11.18
CA TRP A 310 -8.85 27.00 -11.19
C TRP A 310 -8.43 27.98 -12.27
N THR A 311 -7.50 28.87 -11.92
CA THR A 311 -6.86 29.87 -12.76
C THR A 311 -6.50 29.32 -14.14
N LYS A 312 -6.42 30.17 -15.18
CA LYS A 312 -5.96 29.78 -16.52
C LYS A 312 -4.69 28.92 -16.37
N LYS A 313 -4.82 27.61 -16.55
CA LYS A 313 -3.69 26.68 -16.45
C LYS A 313 -2.73 26.99 -17.59
N SER A 314 -1.45 27.04 -17.28
CA SER A 314 -0.41 27.30 -18.27
C SER A 314 -0.48 26.25 -19.38
N GLN A 315 -0.38 26.68 -20.63
CA GLN A 315 -0.19 25.77 -21.75
C GLN A 315 1.27 25.30 -21.86
N ASN A 316 2.17 25.93 -21.08
CA ASN A 316 3.59 25.64 -21.08
C ASN A 316 3.90 24.55 -20.04
N ILE A 317 4.60 23.51 -20.47
CA ILE A 317 5.08 22.42 -19.62
C ILE A 317 6.61 22.56 -19.53
N SER A 318 7.10 22.92 -18.34
CA SER A 318 8.53 23.06 -18.06
C SER A 318 9.11 21.81 -17.41
N VAL A 319 8.27 21.00 -16.75
CA VAL A 319 8.68 19.71 -16.15
C VAL A 319 7.52 18.72 -16.12
N ILE A 320 7.83 17.44 -16.31
CA ILE A 320 6.89 16.33 -16.13
C ILE A 320 7.34 15.52 -14.93
N VAL A 321 6.46 15.32 -13.94
CA VAL A 321 6.71 14.46 -12.78
C VAL A 321 5.77 13.27 -12.77
N ILE A 322 6.30 12.06 -12.60
CA ILE A 322 5.53 10.82 -12.66
C ILE A 322 5.66 10.07 -11.34
N GLY A 323 4.52 9.68 -10.74
CA GLY A 323 4.44 8.85 -9.56
C GLY A 323 3.77 7.51 -9.89
N VAL A 324 4.44 6.41 -9.57
CA VAL A 324 3.99 5.06 -9.97
C VAL A 324 4.51 3.96 -9.02
N SER A 325 3.77 2.86 -8.87
CA SER A 325 4.12 1.76 -7.96
C SER A 325 3.81 0.37 -8.59
N THR A 326 2.95 -0.45 -7.98
CA THR A 326 2.57 -1.78 -8.52
C THR A 326 2.00 -1.68 -9.94
N GLY A 327 2.52 -2.50 -10.86
CA GLY A 327 2.25 -2.42 -12.30
C GLY A 327 3.08 -1.35 -13.05
N GLY A 328 3.92 -0.63 -12.31
CA GLY A 328 4.63 0.55 -12.80
C GLY A 328 5.65 0.34 -13.90
N PRO A 329 6.55 -0.65 -13.81
CA PRO A 329 7.52 -0.90 -14.87
C PRO A 329 6.86 -1.15 -16.24
N SER A 330 5.74 -1.87 -16.29
CA SER A 330 4.96 -2.08 -17.52
C SER A 330 4.31 -0.77 -17.98
N ALA A 331 3.69 -0.01 -17.07
CA ALA A 331 3.08 1.28 -17.39
C ALA A 331 4.10 2.30 -17.94
N LEU A 332 5.28 2.39 -17.34
CA LEU A 332 6.37 3.26 -17.79
C LEU A 332 6.91 2.83 -19.16
N ALA A 333 7.07 1.53 -19.38
CA ALA A 333 7.53 0.99 -20.65
C ALA A 333 6.54 1.28 -21.81
N GLU A 334 5.24 1.38 -21.51
CA GLU A 334 4.21 1.77 -22.47
C GLU A 334 4.23 3.27 -22.77
N ILE A 335 4.28 4.14 -21.75
CA ILE A 335 4.10 5.58 -21.96
C ILE A 335 5.37 6.31 -22.39
N LEU A 336 6.54 5.97 -21.83
CA LEU A 336 7.75 6.77 -21.98
C LEU A 336 8.24 6.87 -23.43
N PRO A 337 8.15 5.82 -24.28
CA PRO A 337 8.49 5.93 -25.69
C PRO A 337 7.71 7.03 -26.42
N HIS A 338 6.43 7.25 -26.09
CA HIS A 338 5.61 8.31 -26.68
C HIS A 338 6.02 9.71 -26.21
N LEU A 339 6.58 9.82 -25.00
CA LEU A 339 7.08 11.09 -24.46
C LEU A 339 8.46 11.46 -25.02
N THR A 340 9.05 10.61 -25.88
CA THR A 340 10.34 10.87 -26.51
C THR A 340 10.26 11.71 -27.78
N VAL A 341 9.64 12.89 -27.67
CA VAL A 341 9.53 13.90 -28.73
C VAL A 341 10.59 14.98 -28.59
N ALA A 342 11.01 15.60 -29.70
CA ALA A 342 11.98 16.70 -29.69
C ALA A 342 11.54 17.85 -28.76
N ASP A 343 12.50 18.47 -28.09
CA ASP A 343 12.33 19.55 -27.11
C ASP A 343 11.38 19.18 -25.96
N ALA A 344 11.29 17.88 -25.62
CA ALA A 344 10.52 17.47 -24.46
C ALA A 344 11.12 18.04 -23.17
N PRO A 345 10.30 18.56 -22.25
CA PRO A 345 10.77 18.98 -20.94
C PRO A 345 11.37 17.80 -20.16
N PRO A 346 12.24 18.07 -19.17
CA PRO A 346 12.76 17.03 -18.29
C PRO A 346 11.62 16.23 -17.65
N ILE A 347 11.79 14.90 -17.61
CA ILE A 347 10.84 13.98 -16.99
C ILE A 347 11.49 13.39 -15.75
N VAL A 348 10.82 13.46 -14.60
CA VAL A 348 11.31 12.91 -13.34
C VAL A 348 10.32 11.90 -12.81
N VAL A 349 10.78 10.68 -12.53
CA VAL A 349 9.94 9.52 -12.22
C VAL A 349 10.28 8.99 -10.83
N VAL A 350 9.26 8.86 -9.99
CA VAL A 350 9.32 8.07 -8.75
C VAL A 350 8.58 6.76 -8.99
N GLN A 351 9.35 5.68 -9.01
CA GLN A 351 8.85 4.30 -8.96
C GLN A 351 9.14 3.74 -7.58
N HIS A 352 8.12 3.26 -6.86
CA HIS A 352 8.33 2.57 -5.58
C HIS A 352 8.99 1.22 -5.82
N MET A 353 10.31 1.20 -5.65
CA MET A 353 11.15 0.04 -5.94
C MET A 353 12.46 0.14 -5.13
N PRO A 354 13.01 -0.99 -4.64
CA PRO A 354 14.29 -1.04 -3.93
C PRO A 354 15.45 -0.59 -4.81
N LYS A 355 16.54 -0.20 -4.15
CA LYS A 355 17.74 0.37 -4.78
C LYS A 355 18.37 -0.59 -5.80
N GLU A 356 18.30 -1.89 -5.53
CA GLU A 356 18.88 -2.94 -6.36
C GLU A 356 18.21 -3.06 -7.73
N PHE A 357 17.00 -2.50 -7.89
CA PHE A 357 16.21 -2.63 -9.12
C PHE A 357 16.10 -1.33 -9.91
N THR A 358 16.21 -0.15 -9.27
CA THR A 358 15.99 1.15 -9.92
C THR A 358 17.01 1.43 -11.03
N GLY A 359 18.27 1.05 -10.83
CA GLY A 359 19.31 1.14 -11.87
C GLY A 359 19.00 0.29 -13.11
N HIS A 360 18.63 -0.99 -12.91
CA HIS A 360 18.27 -1.89 -14.00
C HIS A 360 16.99 -1.43 -14.74
N LEU A 361 16.03 -0.85 -14.03
CA LEU A 361 14.84 -0.27 -14.64
C LEU A 361 15.20 0.90 -15.57
N ALA A 362 16.08 1.80 -15.13
CA ALA A 362 16.56 2.90 -15.96
C ALA A 362 17.29 2.40 -17.22
N GLU A 363 18.19 1.42 -17.09
CA GLU A 363 18.90 0.81 -18.23
C GLU A 363 17.94 0.17 -19.23
N ARG A 364 16.90 -0.53 -18.74
CA ARG A 364 15.91 -1.18 -19.61
C ARG A 364 15.07 -0.15 -20.37
N LEU A 365 14.56 0.87 -19.67
CA LEU A 365 13.79 1.95 -20.28
C LEU A 365 14.63 2.75 -21.28
N SER A 366 15.93 2.92 -21.03
CA SER A 366 16.86 3.56 -21.96
C SER A 366 16.96 2.83 -23.31
N LYS A 367 16.68 1.52 -23.37
CA LYS A 367 16.67 0.76 -24.63
C LYS A 367 15.38 0.93 -25.43
N MET A 368 14.31 1.42 -24.79
CA MET A 368 12.98 1.60 -25.40
C MET A 368 12.71 3.07 -25.78
N CYS A 369 13.42 4.00 -25.15
CA CYS A 369 13.26 5.44 -25.30
C CYS A 369 14.36 6.02 -26.20
N LYS A 370 14.04 7.06 -26.99
CA LYS A 370 15.06 7.81 -27.75
C LYS A 370 15.87 8.77 -26.87
N HIS A 371 15.20 9.34 -25.87
CA HIS A 371 15.81 10.19 -24.87
C HIS A 371 16.68 9.41 -23.91
N ARG A 372 17.62 10.13 -23.28
CA ARG A 372 18.46 9.56 -22.24
C ARG A 372 17.61 9.20 -21.03
N VAL A 373 17.74 7.96 -20.56
CA VAL A 373 17.12 7.50 -19.31
C VAL A 373 18.23 7.11 -18.35
N SER A 374 18.22 7.66 -17.14
CA SER A 374 19.20 7.28 -16.11
C SER A 374 18.62 7.38 -14.71
N GLU A 375 19.20 6.64 -13.79
CA GLU A 375 18.98 6.89 -12.37
C GLU A 375 19.51 8.28 -11.99
N ALA A 376 18.75 9.00 -11.17
CA ALA A 376 19.06 10.36 -10.76
C ALA A 376 20.26 10.38 -9.81
N SER A 377 21.21 11.29 -10.06
CA SER A 377 22.36 11.51 -9.18
C SER A 377 22.22 12.84 -8.42
N HIS A 378 22.70 12.86 -7.17
CA HIS A 378 22.70 14.07 -6.35
C HIS A 378 23.51 15.19 -7.01
N GLY A 379 22.93 16.40 -7.13
CA GLY A 379 23.57 17.56 -7.74
C GLY A 379 23.57 17.56 -9.27
N GLN A 380 22.97 16.57 -9.92
CA GLN A 380 22.87 16.49 -11.37
C GLN A 380 21.96 17.61 -11.90
N ALA A 381 22.38 18.28 -12.99
CA ALA A 381 21.54 19.28 -13.64
C ALA A 381 20.32 18.64 -14.31
N LEU A 382 19.16 19.27 -14.15
CA LEU A 382 17.91 18.88 -14.79
C LEU A 382 17.91 19.37 -16.24
N GLN A 383 18.07 18.45 -17.20
CA GLN A 383 18.19 18.77 -18.62
C GLN A 383 16.93 18.36 -19.39
N PRO A 384 16.51 19.13 -20.41
CA PRO A 384 15.52 18.70 -21.39
C PRO A 384 15.91 17.38 -22.05
N GLU A 385 14.94 16.66 -22.62
CA GLU A 385 15.17 15.40 -23.34
C GLU A 385 15.86 14.30 -22.48
N HIS A 386 15.68 14.36 -21.16
CA HIS A 386 16.21 13.39 -20.21
C HIS A 386 15.10 12.93 -19.25
N ILE A 387 14.99 11.62 -19.09
CA ILE A 387 14.14 10.94 -18.10
C ILE A 387 14.99 10.49 -16.91
N TYR A 388 14.69 11.01 -15.72
CA TYR A 388 15.38 10.71 -14.47
C TYR A 388 14.55 9.79 -13.59
N LEU A 389 15.13 8.67 -13.17
CA LEU A 389 14.51 7.75 -12.23
C LEU A 389 15.01 7.99 -10.80
N ALA A 390 14.11 8.10 -9.83
CA ALA A 390 14.50 8.19 -8.42
C ALA A 390 15.17 6.89 -7.95
N PRO A 391 16.36 6.97 -7.31
CA PRO A 391 17.01 5.79 -6.76
C PRO A 391 16.23 5.26 -5.56
N GLY A 392 16.14 3.93 -5.46
CA GLY A 392 15.52 3.26 -4.32
C GLY A 392 16.22 3.64 -3.00
N GLY A 393 15.43 3.82 -1.94
CA GLY A 393 15.97 4.13 -0.62
C GLY A 393 16.38 5.59 -0.37
N SER A 394 16.22 6.49 -1.35
CA SER A 394 16.41 7.94 -1.20
C SER A 394 15.19 8.70 -1.74
N HIS A 395 14.84 9.84 -1.16
CA HIS A 395 13.86 10.74 -1.78
C HIS A 395 14.53 11.58 -2.88
N LEU A 396 13.82 11.81 -3.97
CA LEU A 396 14.24 12.67 -5.07
C LEU A 396 13.40 13.94 -5.08
N GLU A 397 14.07 15.08 -5.10
CA GLU A 397 13.45 16.40 -5.20
C GLU A 397 14.18 17.26 -6.23
N ILE A 398 13.49 18.25 -6.78
CA ILE A 398 14.09 19.26 -7.64
C ILE A 398 14.42 20.48 -6.78
N GLN A 399 15.62 21.04 -6.98
CA GLN A 399 16.06 22.27 -6.34
C GLN A 399 16.53 23.30 -7.36
N LYS A 400 16.36 24.58 -7.05
CA LYS A 400 16.87 25.69 -7.85
C LYS A 400 18.19 26.17 -7.26
N ARG A 401 19.28 26.08 -8.03
CA ARG A 401 20.61 26.60 -7.65
C ARG A 401 21.01 27.71 -8.62
N GLY A 402 20.76 28.96 -8.21
CA GLY A 402 20.96 30.13 -9.07
C GLY A 402 19.98 30.14 -10.25
N LYS A 403 20.50 30.09 -11.48
CA LYS A 403 19.69 29.97 -12.72
C LYS A 403 19.45 28.53 -13.18
N ALA A 404 20.16 27.55 -12.60
CA ALA A 404 20.04 26.15 -12.98
C ALA A 404 19.11 25.38 -12.04
N PHE A 405 18.44 24.36 -12.56
CA PHE A 405 17.69 23.39 -11.80
C PHE A 405 18.54 22.13 -11.62
N ILE A 406 18.56 21.58 -10.41
CA ILE A 406 19.33 20.39 -10.07
C ILE A 406 18.44 19.37 -9.36
N LEU A 407 18.83 18.10 -9.47
CA LEU A 407 18.25 16.99 -8.73
C LEU A 407 18.95 16.86 -7.38
N ALA A 408 18.19 16.88 -6.30
CA ALA A 408 18.68 16.62 -4.96
C ALA A 408 18.10 15.31 -4.43
N LEU A 409 18.93 14.64 -3.65
CA LEU A 409 18.63 13.34 -3.05
C LEU A 409 18.82 13.51 -1.55
N HIS A 410 17.87 13.01 -0.77
CA HIS A 410 17.99 13.05 0.69
C HIS A 410 17.38 11.79 1.33
N ASN A 411 17.91 11.45 2.51
CA ASN A 411 17.50 10.27 3.28
C ASN A 411 16.49 10.64 4.38
N GLY A 412 15.54 11.52 4.05
CA GLY A 412 14.46 11.90 4.97
C GLY A 412 13.66 10.69 5.47
N PRO A 413 12.81 10.88 6.49
CA PRO A 413 11.93 9.83 6.95
C PRO A 413 10.98 9.42 5.81
N PRO A 414 10.65 8.12 5.67
CA PRO A 414 9.70 7.67 4.66
C PRO A 414 8.36 8.41 4.76
N GLU A 415 7.81 8.81 3.61
CA GLU A 415 6.49 9.44 3.52
C GLU A 415 5.51 8.46 2.87
N ASN A 416 4.31 8.34 3.44
CA ASN A 416 3.33 7.32 3.05
C ASN A 416 3.91 5.89 3.09
N SER A 417 4.87 5.65 4.01
CA SER A 417 5.65 4.41 4.13
C SER A 417 6.54 4.08 2.92
N CYS A 418 6.81 5.06 2.05
CA CYS A 418 7.60 4.91 0.83
C CYS A 418 8.87 5.78 0.86
N ARG A 419 9.96 5.23 0.30
CA ARG A 419 11.19 5.96 -0.01
C ARG A 419 11.87 5.31 -1.22
N PRO A 420 11.81 5.91 -2.42
CA PRO A 420 11.32 7.27 -2.76
C PRO A 420 9.80 7.44 -2.60
N SER A 421 9.35 8.70 -2.46
CA SER A 421 7.92 9.08 -2.41
C SER A 421 7.61 10.10 -3.50
N ALA A 422 6.49 9.90 -4.19
CA ALA A 422 5.98 10.78 -5.23
C ALA A 422 5.53 12.14 -4.66
N ASP A 423 4.98 12.19 -3.45
CA ASP A 423 4.58 13.44 -2.80
C ASP A 423 5.77 14.39 -2.62
N VAL A 424 6.95 13.87 -2.26
CA VAL A 424 8.17 14.69 -2.11
C VAL A 424 8.57 15.32 -3.43
N LEU A 425 8.65 14.52 -4.51
CA LEU A 425 8.97 15.00 -5.85
C LEU A 425 7.95 16.05 -6.30
N PHE A 426 6.67 15.75 -6.19
CA PHE A 426 5.59 16.62 -6.68
C PHE A 426 5.56 17.96 -5.96
N ARG A 427 5.75 17.98 -4.62
CA ARG A 427 5.83 19.23 -3.86
C ARG A 427 7.04 20.07 -4.27
N SER A 428 8.19 19.45 -4.54
CA SER A 428 9.38 20.17 -4.99
C SER A 428 9.19 20.80 -6.39
N ALA A 429 8.56 20.06 -7.31
CA ALA A 429 8.26 20.56 -8.65
C ALA A 429 7.23 21.70 -8.62
N ALA A 430 6.15 21.55 -7.85
CA ALA A 430 5.10 22.57 -7.69
C ALA A 430 5.68 23.90 -7.21
N LYS A 431 6.59 23.88 -6.22
CA LYS A 431 7.22 25.08 -5.66
C LYS A 431 8.15 25.81 -6.63
N ILE A 432 8.69 25.12 -7.62
CA ILE A 432 9.72 25.66 -8.52
C ILE A 432 9.13 26.09 -9.86
N PHE A 433 8.28 25.25 -10.44
CA PHE A 433 7.72 25.46 -11.77
C PHE A 433 6.25 25.93 -11.73
N HIS A 434 5.61 25.93 -10.56
CA HIS A 434 4.24 26.39 -10.37
C HIS A 434 3.27 25.80 -11.42
N SER A 435 2.64 26.67 -12.22
CA SER A 435 1.68 26.31 -13.26
C SER A 435 2.27 25.49 -14.42
N ASP A 436 3.58 25.50 -14.60
CA ASP A 436 4.27 24.81 -15.69
C ASP A 436 4.64 23.36 -15.32
N THR A 437 4.09 22.85 -14.21
CA THR A 437 4.25 21.46 -13.77
C THR A 437 3.12 20.59 -14.32
N LEU A 438 3.48 19.50 -15.00
CA LEU A 438 2.54 18.42 -15.34
C LEU A 438 2.87 17.19 -14.48
N ALA A 439 1.93 16.80 -13.62
CA ALA A 439 2.01 15.58 -12.83
C ALA A 439 1.20 14.46 -13.45
N LEU A 440 1.78 13.27 -13.44
CA LEU A 440 1.14 12.03 -13.86
C LEU A 440 1.14 11.03 -12.70
N VAL A 441 -0.05 10.57 -12.29
CA VAL A 441 -0.21 9.55 -11.27
C VAL A 441 -0.75 8.28 -11.91
N LEU A 442 0.09 7.24 -11.92
CA LEU A 442 -0.18 5.96 -12.56
C LEU A 442 -0.49 4.88 -11.53
N THR A 443 -0.83 3.69 -12.03
CA THR A 443 -1.09 2.47 -11.26
C THR A 443 -0.17 2.31 -10.06
N GLY A 444 -0.76 1.95 -8.94
CA GLY A 444 -0.03 1.80 -7.69
C GLY A 444 -0.93 1.64 -6.49
N MET A 445 -0.40 0.99 -5.47
CA MET A 445 -1.05 0.86 -4.17
C MET A 445 -0.82 2.11 -3.31
N GLY A 446 -1.76 2.39 -2.40
CA GLY A 446 -1.64 3.48 -1.44
C GLY A 446 -2.19 4.80 -1.97
N ASN A 447 -1.76 5.88 -1.34
CA ASN A 447 -2.21 7.25 -1.59
C ASN A 447 -1.06 8.22 -1.85
N ASP A 448 0.17 7.72 -2.05
CA ASP A 448 1.31 8.57 -2.33
C ASP A 448 1.14 9.28 -3.68
N GLY A 449 1.57 10.54 -3.75
CA GLY A 449 1.28 11.46 -4.85
C GLY A 449 0.02 12.31 -4.63
N LEU A 450 -0.85 11.97 -3.67
CA LEU A 450 -2.07 12.74 -3.38
C LEU A 450 -1.78 14.16 -2.87
N GLN A 451 -0.93 14.29 -1.85
CA GLN A 451 -0.66 15.60 -1.24
C GLN A 451 0.17 16.49 -2.17
N GLY A 452 1.09 15.87 -2.92
CA GLY A 452 1.86 16.51 -3.98
C GLY A 452 0.97 16.99 -5.12
N SER A 453 0.04 16.16 -5.60
CA SER A 453 -0.94 16.57 -6.61
C SER A 453 -1.83 17.70 -6.13
N LYS A 454 -2.19 17.73 -4.84
CA LYS A 454 -2.95 18.85 -4.26
C LYS A 454 -2.17 20.17 -4.33
N MET A 455 -0.86 20.13 -4.07
CA MET A 455 0.02 21.29 -4.19
C MET A 455 0.19 21.72 -5.66
N ILE A 456 0.40 20.78 -6.58
CA ILE A 456 0.48 21.09 -8.02
C ILE A 456 -0.81 21.75 -8.51
N ALA A 457 -1.97 21.20 -8.12
CA ALA A 457 -3.26 21.78 -8.47
C ALA A 457 -3.43 23.20 -7.89
N SER A 458 -3.03 23.45 -6.64
CA SER A 458 -3.12 24.79 -6.02
C SER A 458 -2.21 25.83 -6.67
N GLU A 459 -1.05 25.40 -7.19
CA GLU A 459 -0.12 26.27 -7.93
C GLU A 459 -0.51 26.44 -9.42
N GLY A 460 -1.63 25.86 -9.85
CA GLY A 460 -2.15 25.98 -11.22
C GLY A 460 -1.55 25.01 -12.23
N GLY A 461 -0.81 24.00 -11.78
CA GLY A 461 -0.28 22.93 -12.61
C GLY A 461 -1.36 21.94 -13.05
N VAL A 462 -0.98 21.03 -13.96
CA VAL A 462 -1.87 20.01 -14.54
C VAL A 462 -1.62 18.68 -13.86
N VAL A 463 -2.69 17.99 -13.44
CA VAL A 463 -2.62 16.64 -12.86
C VAL A 463 -3.41 15.67 -13.74
N ILE A 464 -2.75 14.65 -14.26
CA ILE A 464 -3.36 13.56 -15.05
C ILE A 464 -3.28 12.28 -14.21
N ALA A 465 -4.38 11.53 -14.16
CA ALA A 465 -4.44 10.24 -13.47
C ALA A 465 -4.79 9.11 -14.45
N GLN A 466 -4.23 7.92 -14.21
CA GLN A 466 -4.60 6.72 -14.94
C GLN A 466 -6.02 6.24 -14.55
N ASP A 467 -6.80 5.78 -15.53
CA ASP A 467 -8.13 5.24 -15.30
C ASP A 467 -8.10 3.89 -14.55
N GLU A 468 -9.24 3.54 -13.94
CA GLU A 468 -9.38 2.28 -13.21
C GLU A 468 -9.24 1.03 -14.10
N PRO A 469 -9.87 0.97 -15.30
CA PRO A 469 -9.78 -0.20 -16.16
C PRO A 469 -8.37 -0.57 -16.59
N SER A 470 -7.53 0.41 -16.96
CA SER A 470 -6.15 0.14 -17.39
C SER A 470 -5.16 0.01 -16.23
N SER A 471 -5.52 0.47 -15.02
CA SER A 471 -4.65 0.32 -13.85
C SER A 471 -4.57 -1.14 -13.40
N VAL A 472 -3.39 -1.61 -12.98
CA VAL A 472 -3.25 -2.89 -12.27
C VAL A 472 -3.81 -2.74 -10.85
N VAL A 473 -3.42 -1.66 -10.17
CA VAL A 473 -3.93 -1.27 -8.86
C VAL A 473 -4.38 0.19 -8.93
N TRP A 474 -5.67 0.43 -8.73
CA TRP A 474 -6.25 1.77 -8.77
C TRP A 474 -6.25 2.46 -7.38
N GLY A 475 -5.12 2.38 -6.69
CA GLY A 475 -4.91 2.99 -5.39
C GLY A 475 -4.48 4.44 -5.52
N MET A 476 -3.22 4.66 -5.93
CA MET A 476 -2.62 5.99 -6.12
C MET A 476 -3.49 6.90 -7.02
N PRO A 477 -3.84 6.50 -8.27
CA PRO A 477 -4.67 7.32 -9.14
C PRO A 477 -6.09 7.47 -8.59
N GLY A 478 -6.65 6.41 -7.99
CA GLY A 478 -7.99 6.44 -7.41
C GLY A 478 -8.14 7.48 -6.28
N HIS A 479 -7.12 7.63 -5.41
CA HIS A 479 -7.14 8.67 -4.37
C HIS A 479 -7.11 10.08 -4.96
N VAL A 480 -6.30 10.32 -5.99
CA VAL A 480 -6.19 11.63 -6.67
C VAL A 480 -7.50 11.99 -7.36
N VAL A 481 -8.12 11.03 -8.06
CA VAL A 481 -9.40 11.23 -8.75
C VAL A 481 -10.53 11.48 -7.75
N ARG A 482 -10.65 10.68 -6.68
CA ARG A 482 -11.69 10.87 -5.65
C ARG A 482 -11.54 12.20 -4.90
N ALA A 483 -10.33 12.72 -4.78
CA ALA A 483 -10.08 14.03 -4.20
C ALA A 483 -10.43 15.21 -5.15
N GLY A 484 -10.84 14.92 -6.40
CA GLY A 484 -11.19 15.94 -7.39
C GLY A 484 -9.99 16.74 -7.90
N LEU A 485 -8.78 16.17 -7.81
CA LEU A 485 -7.53 16.85 -8.17
C LEU A 485 -7.10 16.58 -9.62
N ALA A 486 -7.62 15.52 -10.25
CA ALA A 486 -7.26 15.16 -11.62
C ALA A 486 -8.00 16.04 -12.64
N ASP A 487 -7.23 16.70 -13.52
CA ASP A 487 -7.76 17.45 -14.66
C ASP A 487 -8.24 16.54 -15.79
N ALA A 488 -7.61 15.38 -15.93
CA ALA A 488 -7.96 14.36 -16.88
C ALA A 488 -7.72 12.97 -16.28
N VAL A 489 -8.64 12.05 -16.59
CA VAL A 489 -8.50 10.63 -16.28
C VAL A 489 -8.43 9.89 -17.61
N LEU A 490 -7.29 9.28 -17.89
CA LEU A 490 -6.98 8.68 -19.19
C LEU A 490 -6.64 7.20 -19.04
N SER A 491 -7.02 6.41 -20.05
CA SER A 491 -6.52 5.04 -20.19
C SER A 491 -5.02 5.06 -20.51
N LEU A 492 -4.28 4.04 -20.04
CA LEU A 492 -2.81 3.98 -20.16
C LEU A 492 -2.30 4.24 -21.58
N ASP A 493 -2.97 3.64 -22.57
CA ASP A 493 -2.69 3.75 -24.00
C ASP A 493 -2.86 5.18 -24.54
N ARG A 494 -3.67 6.01 -23.86
CA ARG A 494 -3.93 7.40 -24.23
C ARG A 494 -3.07 8.41 -23.48
N VAL A 495 -2.50 8.05 -22.33
CA VAL A 495 -1.64 8.94 -21.53
C VAL A 495 -0.45 9.43 -22.35
N GLY A 496 0.33 8.51 -22.94
CA GLY A 496 1.50 8.84 -23.74
C GLY A 496 1.19 9.78 -24.92
N PRO A 497 0.25 9.40 -25.81
CA PRO A 497 -0.17 10.25 -26.92
C PRO A 497 -0.72 11.62 -26.53
N ASP A 498 -1.51 11.73 -25.44
CA ASP A 498 -2.07 13.01 -24.98
C ASP A 498 -0.97 13.98 -24.54
N ILE A 499 -0.02 13.51 -23.73
CA ILE A 499 1.08 14.34 -23.24
C ILE A 499 1.99 14.74 -24.41
N ALA A 500 2.31 13.82 -25.32
CA ALA A 500 3.11 14.12 -26.51
C ALA A 500 2.45 15.20 -27.39
N MET A 501 1.13 15.17 -27.52
CA MET A 501 0.37 16.21 -28.23
C MET A 501 0.45 17.57 -27.52
N ARG A 502 0.37 17.61 -26.18
CA ARG A 502 0.51 18.85 -25.41
C ARG A 502 1.90 19.48 -25.58
N ILE A 503 2.96 18.67 -25.49
CA ILE A 503 4.34 19.13 -25.69
C ILE A 503 4.50 19.75 -27.09
N ARG A 504 3.98 19.10 -28.15
CA ARG A 504 4.06 19.63 -29.51
C ARG A 504 3.27 20.93 -29.72
N ARG A 505 2.14 21.10 -29.04
CA ARG A 505 1.33 22.33 -29.13
C ARG A 505 2.00 23.53 -28.48
N GLN A 506 2.79 23.30 -27.44
CA GLN A 506 3.58 24.36 -26.79
C GLN A 506 4.69 24.91 -27.69
N GLN A 507 5.12 24.16 -28.71
CA GLN A 507 6.13 24.55 -29.68
C GLN A 507 5.58 25.36 -30.87
N GLN A 508 4.25 25.42 -31.01
CA GLN A 508 3.53 26.19 -32.03
C GLN A 508 3.05 27.51 -31.45
#